data_AF-A0AA43C4U0-F1
#
_entry.id   AF-A0AA43C4U0-F1
#
_cell.length_a   1.000
_cell.length_b   1.000
_cell.length_c   1.000
_cell.angle_alpha   90.00
_cell.angle_beta   90.00
_cell.angle_gamma   90.00
#
_symmetry.space_group_name_H-M   'P 1'
#
loop_
_entity.id
_entity.type
_entity.pdbx_description
1 polymer ?
#
loop_
_entity_poly.entity_id
_entity_poly.type
_entity_poly.pdbx_seq_one_letter_code
_entity_poly.pdbx_strand_id
1 'polypeptide(L)'
;MKKATRVVPFFVLGLLVAGPRPALAQPTFSIEFQGPTWGAPDGAGGIPILEGDVLIPFPPGTPPPAPAIVMPAAPPGLGLVVPPLVPFVEVDALSYGLDPPPTSLQMIDYALSVDEYAVGRPGQPPPSVFSEGAFGFAEASADVYVVRTRPGPVPPSALGRNSGIFDGNGLPPFGAPGINLLEPNPPTPLGLPDPGDTLDALDMDSPPMHPVFFSLDYHIPDLLEIPPANTGSAGFQGFVGGDVLLTPAPGAPPVPYAPAALLGLDFNGGTPDVDDVDALVVWDDGDLLYNPTVGPYSWEAGTDMVLYSVRRDSSIIGLVDVLVGAPIEEGDVLVPVFDVVDGIPMFDGVEGDFDPGIFASAESLGLATVRSGTAVGWGVINPAYGLDVWGDDLDALDELPGPVWMIFSDGFESGDTSAWSNTVP
;
A
#
# COMPACT_ATOMS: atom_id res chain seq x y z
N MET A 1 4.43 -49.28 61.62
CA MET A 1 4.15 -49.15 60.16
C MET A 1 3.19 -47.98 59.96
N LYS A 2 3.71 -46.80 59.60
CA LYS A 2 2.88 -45.63 59.25
C LYS A 2 2.62 -45.66 57.74
N LYS A 3 1.36 -45.79 57.33
CA LYS A 3 0.96 -45.75 55.91
C LYS A 3 1.08 -44.31 55.41
N ALA A 4 1.95 -44.08 54.42
CA ALA A 4 2.04 -42.81 53.71
C ALA A 4 0.90 -42.74 52.67
N THR A 5 0.00 -41.79 52.86
CA THR A 5 -1.10 -41.52 51.93
C THR A 5 -0.54 -40.72 50.75
N ARG A 6 -0.49 -41.34 49.57
CA ARG A 6 0.00 -40.72 48.33
C ARG A 6 -1.11 -39.85 47.76
N VAL A 7 -0.94 -38.53 47.81
CA VAL A 7 -1.85 -37.56 47.17
C VAL A 7 -1.54 -37.56 45.68
N VAL A 8 -2.51 -37.98 44.86
CA VAL A 8 -2.44 -37.87 43.40
C VAL A 8 -3.00 -36.50 43.03
N PRO A 9 -2.23 -35.61 42.39
CA PRO A 9 -2.77 -34.35 41.91
C PRO A 9 -3.74 -34.66 40.75
N PHE A 10 -5.00 -34.30 40.93
CA PHE A 10 -5.96 -34.21 39.84
C PHE A 10 -5.57 -32.99 39.00
N PHE A 11 -4.99 -33.23 37.81
CA PHE A 11 -4.94 -32.22 36.77
C PHE A 11 -6.35 -32.03 36.24
N VAL A 12 -6.97 -30.90 36.59
CA VAL A 12 -8.18 -30.43 35.92
C VAL A 12 -7.72 -29.92 34.56
N LEU A 13 -7.99 -30.70 33.51
CA LEU A 13 -7.84 -30.26 32.13
C LEU A 13 -8.91 -29.19 31.90
N GLY A 14 -8.55 -27.92 32.08
CA GLY A 14 -9.41 -26.80 31.76
C GLY A 14 -9.67 -26.80 30.25
N LEU A 15 -10.91 -27.06 29.86
CA LEU A 15 -11.35 -26.87 28.48
C LEU A 15 -11.28 -25.37 28.19
N LEU A 16 -10.22 -24.93 27.53
CA LEU A 16 -10.13 -23.60 26.94
C LEU A 16 -11.19 -23.56 25.83
N VAL A 17 -12.33 -22.93 26.14
CA VAL A 17 -13.29 -22.56 25.12
C VAL A 17 -12.65 -21.42 24.34
N ALA A 18 -12.18 -21.71 23.12
CA ALA A 18 -11.79 -20.68 22.18
C ALA A 18 -13.02 -19.79 21.95
N GLY A 19 -12.96 -18.53 22.40
CA GLY A 19 -13.99 -17.56 22.09
C GLY A 19 -14.04 -17.31 20.59
N PRO A 20 -15.18 -16.84 20.03
CA PRO A 20 -15.22 -16.35 18.67
C PRO A 20 -14.14 -15.27 18.52
N ARG A 21 -13.24 -15.44 17.55
CA ARG A 21 -12.29 -14.39 17.19
C ARG A 21 -13.06 -13.30 16.43
N PRO A 22 -12.68 -12.02 16.59
CA PRO A 22 -13.19 -10.99 15.69
C PRO A 22 -12.84 -11.40 14.25
N ALA A 23 -13.80 -11.26 13.34
CA ALA A 23 -13.51 -11.40 11.92
C ALA A 23 -12.48 -10.31 11.56
N LEU A 24 -11.38 -10.70 10.91
CA LEU A 24 -10.49 -9.73 10.29
C LEU A 24 -11.28 -8.98 9.22
N ALA A 25 -10.99 -7.70 9.09
CA ALA A 25 -11.52 -6.93 8.01
C ALA A 25 -11.05 -7.54 6.67
N GLN A 26 -11.95 -7.62 5.70
CA GLN A 26 -11.67 -8.06 4.36
C GLN A 26 -10.95 -6.93 3.61
N PRO A 27 -9.75 -7.18 3.02
CA PRO A 27 -9.05 -6.15 2.28
C PRO A 27 -9.86 -5.73 1.06
N THR A 28 -9.72 -4.46 0.73
CA THR A 28 -10.12 -3.89 -0.56
C THR A 28 -8.90 -3.41 -1.31
N PHE A 29 -8.93 -3.52 -2.63
CA PHE A 29 -7.77 -3.20 -3.46
C PHE A 29 -8.18 -2.82 -4.88
N SER A 30 -7.29 -2.17 -5.62
CA SER A 30 -7.33 -2.06 -7.09
C SER A 30 -6.22 -2.93 -7.70
N ILE A 31 -6.21 -3.03 -9.02
CA ILE A 31 -5.19 -3.75 -9.78
C ILE A 31 -4.73 -2.89 -10.95
N GLU A 32 -3.55 -3.19 -11.46
CA GLU A 32 -3.03 -2.57 -12.67
C GLU A 32 -3.70 -3.11 -13.96
N PHE A 33 -3.74 -2.33 -15.05
CA PHE A 33 -4.25 -2.83 -16.35
C PHE A 33 -3.38 -3.91 -17.01
N GLN A 34 -2.11 -4.02 -16.62
CA GLN A 34 -1.17 -4.93 -17.26
C GLN A 34 -1.48 -6.41 -16.95
N GLY A 35 -2.11 -6.63 -15.80
CA GLY A 35 -2.45 -7.94 -15.28
C GLY A 35 -3.59 -8.66 -16.01
N PRO A 36 -3.62 -10.00 -15.99
CA PRO A 36 -4.65 -10.82 -16.62
C PRO A 36 -6.05 -10.71 -15.98
N THR A 37 -6.19 -10.18 -14.76
CA THR A 37 -7.48 -9.93 -14.13
C THR A 37 -8.19 -8.71 -14.75
N TRP A 38 -7.45 -7.78 -15.37
CA TRP A 38 -8.04 -6.68 -16.10
C TRP A 38 -8.92 -7.17 -17.27
N GLY A 39 -10.17 -6.69 -17.30
CA GLY A 39 -11.19 -7.10 -18.27
C GLY A 39 -11.79 -8.48 -18.03
N ALA A 40 -11.31 -9.25 -17.05
CA ALA A 40 -11.91 -10.52 -16.66
C ALA A 40 -13.28 -10.29 -15.99
N PRO A 41 -14.25 -11.21 -16.13
CA PRO A 41 -15.53 -11.10 -15.43
C PRO A 41 -15.34 -11.30 -13.92
N ASP A 42 -15.84 -10.35 -13.12
CA ASP A 42 -15.79 -10.41 -11.67
C ASP A 42 -16.54 -11.62 -11.08
N GLY A 43 -16.16 -12.00 -9.86
CA GLY A 43 -16.72 -13.16 -9.16
C GLY A 43 -18.20 -13.05 -8.80
N ALA A 44 -18.74 -11.83 -8.66
CA ALA A 44 -20.11 -11.62 -8.18
C ALA A 44 -21.12 -11.38 -9.31
N GLY A 45 -20.81 -10.48 -10.25
CA GLY A 45 -21.74 -10.00 -11.28
C GLY A 45 -21.44 -10.52 -12.70
N GLY A 46 -20.24 -11.05 -12.94
CA GLY A 46 -19.71 -11.29 -14.27
C GLY A 46 -19.48 -9.99 -15.07
N ILE A 47 -19.31 -8.86 -14.39
CA ILE A 47 -18.98 -7.56 -15.00
C ILE A 47 -17.47 -7.52 -15.23
N PRO A 48 -16.98 -7.04 -16.39
CA PRO A 48 -15.54 -6.87 -16.60
C PRO A 48 -14.92 -5.97 -15.54
N ILE A 49 -13.86 -6.46 -14.89
CA ILE A 49 -13.04 -5.71 -13.95
C ILE A 49 -12.24 -4.65 -14.72
N LEU A 50 -12.20 -3.45 -14.18
CA LEU A 50 -11.30 -2.37 -14.58
C LEU A 50 -10.27 -2.15 -13.48
N GLU A 51 -9.13 -1.57 -13.83
CA GLU A 51 -8.05 -1.20 -12.90
C GLU A 51 -8.53 -0.28 -11.78
N GLY A 52 -9.34 0.75 -12.07
CA GLY A 52 -9.91 1.64 -11.04
C GLY A 52 -11.15 1.11 -10.33
N ASP A 53 -11.53 -0.15 -10.53
CA ASP A 53 -12.55 -0.77 -9.69
C ASP A 53 -11.93 -1.15 -8.34
N VAL A 54 -12.64 -0.89 -7.24
CA VAL A 54 -12.27 -1.42 -5.94
C VAL A 54 -12.85 -2.83 -5.81
N LEU A 55 -11.96 -3.77 -5.52
CA LEU A 55 -12.18 -5.19 -5.49
C LEU A 55 -12.16 -5.72 -4.06
N ILE A 56 -12.79 -6.87 -3.85
CA ILE A 56 -12.65 -7.68 -2.64
C ILE A 56 -12.35 -9.13 -3.03
N PRO A 57 -11.65 -9.89 -2.17
CA PRO A 57 -11.51 -11.33 -2.35
C PRO A 57 -12.88 -12.00 -2.49
N PHE A 58 -13.03 -12.89 -3.46
CA PHE A 58 -14.26 -13.66 -3.61
C PHE A 58 -14.12 -15.03 -2.93
N PRO A 59 -15.20 -15.59 -2.33
CA PRO A 59 -15.10 -16.82 -1.55
C PRO A 59 -14.31 -17.93 -2.26
N PRO A 60 -13.49 -18.70 -1.51
CA PRO A 60 -12.56 -19.65 -2.11
C PRO A 60 -13.21 -20.63 -3.10
N GLY A 61 -12.55 -20.82 -4.25
CA GLY A 61 -12.89 -21.80 -5.26
C GLY A 61 -11.64 -22.42 -5.87
N THR A 62 -11.79 -23.52 -6.62
CA THR A 62 -10.68 -24.12 -7.38
C THR A 62 -11.09 -24.31 -8.84
N PRO A 63 -10.51 -23.57 -9.81
CA PRO A 63 -9.50 -22.50 -9.62
C PRO A 63 -10.04 -21.31 -8.79
N PRO A 64 -9.19 -20.44 -8.23
CA PRO A 64 -9.64 -19.24 -7.54
C PRO A 64 -10.60 -18.48 -8.47
N PRO A 65 -11.82 -18.14 -8.02
CA PRO A 65 -12.69 -17.26 -8.80
C PRO A 65 -12.02 -15.89 -8.89
N ALA A 66 -12.34 -15.10 -9.92
CA ALA A 66 -11.94 -13.69 -9.96
C ALA A 66 -12.45 -12.94 -8.71
N PRO A 67 -11.77 -11.87 -8.27
CA PRO A 67 -12.27 -11.02 -7.21
C PRO A 67 -13.61 -10.39 -7.62
N ALA A 68 -14.35 -9.88 -6.64
CA ALA A 68 -15.62 -9.20 -6.90
C ALA A 68 -15.45 -7.69 -6.84
N ILE A 69 -16.12 -7.00 -7.75
CA ILE A 69 -16.20 -5.53 -7.72
C ILE A 69 -17.12 -5.14 -6.56
N VAL A 70 -16.56 -4.44 -5.57
CA VAL A 70 -17.34 -3.89 -4.45
C VAL A 70 -17.67 -2.42 -4.69
N MET A 71 -16.80 -1.68 -5.38
CA MET A 71 -17.04 -0.30 -5.80
C MET A 71 -16.52 -0.10 -7.22
N PRO A 72 -17.39 0.12 -8.23
CA PRO A 72 -16.92 0.35 -9.59
C PRO A 72 -16.21 1.71 -9.72
N ALA A 73 -15.25 1.84 -10.65
CA ALA A 73 -14.61 3.11 -10.98
C ALA A 73 -15.66 4.18 -11.37
N ALA A 74 -16.60 3.78 -12.22
CA ALA A 74 -17.69 4.64 -12.69
C ALA A 74 -18.80 4.84 -11.63
N PRO A 75 -19.68 5.84 -11.79
CA PRO A 75 -20.90 5.93 -10.98
C PRO A 75 -21.71 4.62 -11.00
N PRO A 76 -22.14 4.09 -9.83
CA PRO A 76 -22.27 4.76 -8.54
C PRO A 76 -21.09 4.57 -7.57
N GLY A 77 -19.91 4.09 -8.00
CA GLY A 77 -18.75 3.91 -7.11
C GLY A 77 -17.91 5.18 -6.99
N LEU A 78 -16.65 5.15 -7.44
CA LEU A 78 -15.70 6.26 -7.31
C LEU A 78 -16.09 7.52 -8.10
N GLY A 79 -17.01 7.40 -9.06
CA GLY A 79 -17.54 8.55 -9.79
C GLY A 79 -16.67 9.00 -10.96
N LEU A 80 -15.70 8.18 -11.36
CA LEU A 80 -14.76 8.45 -12.44
C LEU A 80 -15.45 8.30 -13.81
N VAL A 81 -14.96 9.06 -14.79
CA VAL A 81 -15.45 8.94 -16.18
C VAL A 81 -14.70 7.81 -16.87
N VAL A 82 -15.37 6.68 -17.13
CA VAL A 82 -14.76 5.55 -17.85
C VAL A 82 -15.06 5.65 -19.35
N PRO A 83 -14.05 5.82 -20.22
CA PRO A 83 -14.28 5.92 -21.66
C PRO A 83 -14.69 4.56 -22.26
N PRO A 84 -15.67 4.52 -23.19
CA PRO A 84 -16.16 3.25 -23.74
C PRO A 84 -15.21 2.56 -24.72
N LEU A 85 -14.17 3.25 -25.21
CA LEU A 85 -13.23 2.72 -26.20
C LEU A 85 -11.87 2.35 -25.61
N VAL A 86 -11.49 3.02 -24.53
CA VAL A 86 -10.19 2.90 -23.86
C VAL A 86 -10.52 3.11 -22.38
N PRO A 87 -11.00 2.06 -21.68
CA PRO A 87 -11.54 2.19 -20.33
C PRO A 87 -10.39 2.22 -19.30
N PHE A 88 -9.35 3.00 -19.62
CA PHE A 88 -8.20 3.16 -18.74
C PHE A 88 -8.52 4.27 -17.74
N VAL A 89 -8.63 3.88 -16.48
CA VAL A 89 -8.93 4.68 -15.29
C VAL A 89 -8.35 3.92 -14.11
N GLU A 90 -7.10 4.18 -13.79
CA GLU A 90 -6.25 3.51 -12.78
C GLU A 90 -6.31 4.23 -11.44
N VAL A 91 -6.23 3.47 -10.35
CA VAL A 91 -6.32 3.95 -8.98
C VAL A 91 -5.12 3.41 -8.22
N ASP A 92 -4.16 4.29 -7.98
CA ASP A 92 -2.79 3.96 -7.55
C ASP A 92 -2.63 4.03 -6.03
N ALA A 93 -3.63 4.53 -5.32
CA ALA A 93 -3.68 4.46 -3.87
C ALA A 93 -5.11 4.57 -3.36
N LEU A 94 -5.38 4.03 -2.19
CA LEU A 94 -6.71 3.94 -1.60
C LEU A 94 -6.61 4.10 -0.08
N SER A 95 -7.54 4.87 0.50
CA SER A 95 -7.78 4.92 1.94
C SER A 95 -9.23 5.30 2.23
N TYR A 96 -9.85 4.71 3.25
CA TYR A 96 -11.17 5.13 3.75
C TYR A 96 -11.10 6.20 4.83
N GLY A 97 -9.90 6.57 5.29
CA GLY A 97 -9.72 7.55 6.36
C GLY A 97 -10.15 7.04 7.74
N LEU A 98 -10.11 5.73 7.96
CA LEU A 98 -10.66 5.04 9.13
C LEU A 98 -9.59 4.39 10.01
N ASP A 99 -8.35 4.42 9.55
CA ASP A 99 -7.17 3.98 10.26
C ASP A 99 -7.09 4.65 11.63
N PRO A 100 -6.64 3.96 12.69
CA PRO A 100 -6.39 4.64 13.94
C PRO A 100 -5.27 5.67 13.73
N PRO A 101 -5.46 6.93 14.15
CA PRO A 101 -4.40 7.92 13.99
C PRO A 101 -3.15 7.49 14.75
N PRO A 102 -1.96 7.54 14.11
CA PRO A 102 -0.73 7.12 14.74
C PRO A 102 -0.44 8.09 15.89
N THR A 103 0.09 7.56 16.98
CA THR A 103 0.57 8.39 18.11
C THR A 103 2.07 8.31 18.17
N SER A 104 2.71 9.34 18.72
CA SER A 104 4.18 9.37 18.87
C SER A 104 4.74 8.30 19.83
N LEU A 105 3.88 7.49 20.44
CA LEU A 105 4.20 6.49 21.46
C LEU A 105 3.91 5.05 21.03
N GLN A 106 3.15 4.85 19.95
CA GLN A 106 2.68 3.54 19.52
C GLN A 106 3.49 3.03 18.32
N MET A 107 3.81 1.74 18.33
CA MET A 107 4.35 1.06 17.14
C MET A 107 3.27 1.01 16.07
N ILE A 108 3.64 1.25 14.82
CA ILE A 108 2.73 1.29 13.69
C ILE A 108 2.88 -0.03 12.94
N ASP A 109 1.76 -0.65 12.59
CA ASP A 109 1.71 -1.86 11.79
C ASP A 109 1.20 -1.47 10.40
N TYR A 110 2.05 -1.58 9.38
CA TYR A 110 1.65 -1.33 8.00
C TYR A 110 1.33 -2.64 7.30
N ALA A 111 0.27 -2.66 6.51
CA ALA A 111 0.09 -3.61 5.43
C ALA A 111 0.62 -2.97 4.15
N LEU A 112 1.35 -3.70 3.32
CA LEU A 112 1.91 -3.18 2.08
C LEU A 112 1.93 -4.24 0.99
N SER A 113 1.89 -3.76 -0.25
CA SER A 113 2.31 -4.51 -1.44
C SER A 113 3.44 -3.75 -2.14
N VAL A 114 4.05 -4.40 -3.11
CA VAL A 114 5.22 -3.94 -3.87
C VAL A 114 5.05 -4.38 -5.31
N ASP A 115 5.88 -3.92 -6.23
CA ASP A 115 5.78 -4.34 -7.61
C ASP A 115 6.47 -5.68 -7.91
N GLU A 116 6.45 -6.12 -9.17
CA GLU A 116 7.14 -7.33 -9.58
C GLU A 116 8.67 -7.21 -9.60
N TYR A 117 9.23 -6.00 -9.68
CA TYR A 117 10.68 -5.78 -9.62
C TYR A 117 11.23 -5.72 -8.19
N ALA A 118 10.38 -5.70 -7.17
CA ALA A 118 10.78 -5.68 -5.78
C ALA A 118 11.56 -6.94 -5.39
N VAL A 119 12.74 -6.76 -4.81
CA VAL A 119 13.65 -7.84 -4.42
C VAL A 119 13.63 -8.11 -2.92
N GLY A 120 13.25 -7.12 -2.10
CA GLY A 120 13.25 -7.21 -0.65
C GLY A 120 14.64 -7.28 -0.02
N ARG A 121 14.70 -7.11 1.31
CA ARG A 121 15.98 -7.18 2.03
C ARG A 121 16.42 -8.63 2.33
N PRO A 122 17.68 -9.00 2.09
CA PRO A 122 18.15 -10.34 2.42
C PRO A 122 18.04 -10.69 3.92
N GLY A 123 17.67 -11.94 4.20
CA GLY A 123 17.65 -12.49 5.56
C GLY A 123 16.34 -12.33 6.32
N GLN A 124 15.27 -11.92 5.64
CA GLN A 124 13.91 -11.97 6.19
C GLN A 124 13.38 -13.40 6.30
N PRO A 125 12.51 -13.70 7.28
CA PRO A 125 11.83 -14.99 7.36
C PRO A 125 10.76 -15.08 6.25
N PRO A 126 10.71 -16.17 5.46
CA PRO A 126 9.63 -16.38 4.50
C PRO A 126 8.30 -16.70 5.20
N PRO A 127 7.14 -16.32 4.62
CA PRO A 127 7.00 -15.52 3.40
C PRO A 127 7.29 -14.04 3.67
N SER A 128 8.01 -13.39 2.77
CA SER A 128 8.46 -12.00 2.85
C SER A 128 8.72 -11.47 1.44
N VAL A 129 8.80 -10.15 1.27
CA VAL A 129 9.16 -9.56 -0.04
C VAL A 129 10.45 -10.18 -0.59
N PHE A 130 11.42 -10.52 0.29
CA PHE A 130 12.65 -11.17 -0.16
C PHE A 130 12.49 -12.62 -0.65
N SER A 131 11.55 -13.38 -0.09
CA SER A 131 11.33 -14.77 -0.50
C SER A 131 10.36 -14.92 -1.65
N GLU A 132 9.45 -13.97 -1.82
CA GLU A 132 8.41 -13.98 -2.86
C GLU A 132 8.70 -13.00 -4.00
N GLY A 133 9.59 -12.01 -3.83
CA GLY A 133 9.87 -10.98 -4.83
C GLY A 133 10.63 -11.49 -6.05
N ALA A 134 11.19 -10.57 -6.84
CA ALA A 134 11.73 -10.82 -8.16
C ALA A 134 12.81 -11.93 -8.25
N PHE A 135 13.55 -12.19 -7.16
CA PHE A 135 14.55 -13.28 -7.08
C PHE A 135 14.12 -14.45 -6.21
N GLY A 136 12.91 -14.38 -5.66
CA GLY A 136 12.23 -15.41 -4.90
C GLY A 136 11.34 -16.26 -5.80
N PHE A 137 10.06 -16.35 -5.44
CA PHE A 137 9.03 -17.01 -6.23
C PHE A 137 8.40 -16.13 -7.31
N ALA A 138 8.67 -14.82 -7.26
CA ALA A 138 8.13 -13.80 -8.14
C ALA A 138 6.59 -13.73 -8.09
N GLU A 139 6.07 -13.71 -6.86
CA GLU A 139 4.66 -13.63 -6.51
C GLU A 139 4.36 -12.36 -5.68
N ALA A 140 5.40 -11.61 -5.27
CA ALA A 140 5.23 -10.49 -4.33
C ALA A 140 4.28 -9.38 -4.80
N SER A 141 4.06 -9.20 -6.10
CA SER A 141 3.27 -8.09 -6.65
C SER A 141 1.78 -8.16 -6.36
N ALA A 142 1.27 -9.37 -6.08
CA ALA A 142 -0.13 -9.58 -5.69
C ALA A 142 -0.26 -10.01 -4.22
N ASP A 143 0.86 -10.05 -3.49
CA ASP A 143 0.91 -10.41 -2.09
C ASP A 143 0.71 -9.18 -1.18
N VAL A 144 0.24 -9.41 0.04
CA VAL A 144 0.21 -8.39 1.08
C VAL A 144 1.08 -8.81 2.24
N TYR A 145 1.96 -7.90 2.66
CA TYR A 145 2.89 -8.07 3.76
C TYR A 145 2.56 -7.15 4.91
N VAL A 146 2.79 -7.62 6.14
CA VAL A 146 2.73 -6.77 7.32
C VAL A 146 4.14 -6.46 7.83
N VAL A 147 4.39 -5.20 8.20
CA VAL A 147 5.62 -4.76 8.88
C VAL A 147 5.29 -3.91 10.09
N ARG A 148 6.04 -4.11 11.18
CA ARG A 148 5.95 -3.27 12.38
C ARG A 148 7.09 -2.27 12.44
N THR A 149 6.76 -0.98 12.48
CA THR A 149 7.71 0.12 12.58
C THR A 149 7.58 0.86 13.92
N ARG A 150 8.63 1.62 14.26
CA ARG A 150 8.55 2.57 15.37
C ARG A 150 7.67 3.76 14.96
N PRO A 151 7.11 4.50 15.92
CA PRO A 151 6.55 5.81 15.61
C PRO A 151 7.60 6.67 14.89
N GLY A 152 7.19 7.28 13.76
CA GLY A 152 8.01 8.14 12.91
C GLY A 152 8.48 9.46 13.56
N PRO A 153 9.39 10.19 12.91
CA PRO A 153 10.12 9.78 11.71
C PRO A 153 11.09 8.62 11.99
N VAL A 154 11.07 7.58 11.15
CA VAL A 154 11.94 6.40 11.27
C VAL A 154 13.04 6.49 10.20
N PRO A 155 14.29 6.84 10.59
CA PRO A 155 15.37 6.98 9.63
C PRO A 155 15.76 5.62 9.03
N PRO A 156 16.50 5.62 7.91
CA PRO A 156 17.01 4.41 7.26
C PRO A 156 17.63 3.46 8.27
N SER A 157 17.02 2.28 8.43
CA SER A 157 17.47 1.30 9.42
C SER A 157 17.34 -0.12 8.92
N ALA A 158 18.32 -0.95 9.26
CA ALA A 158 18.34 -2.35 8.86
C ALA A 158 17.34 -3.25 9.62
N LEU A 159 16.41 -2.69 10.39
CA LEU A 159 15.57 -3.43 11.35
C LEU A 159 14.19 -3.84 10.82
N GLY A 160 13.75 -3.28 9.69
CA GLY A 160 12.47 -3.67 9.09
C GLY A 160 12.39 -5.16 8.79
N ARG A 161 11.26 -5.77 9.13
CA ARG A 161 10.94 -7.18 8.82
C ARG A 161 9.49 -7.27 8.42
N ASN A 162 9.25 -7.51 7.13
CA ASN A 162 7.93 -7.80 6.63
C ASN A 162 7.64 -9.31 6.67
N SER A 163 6.36 -9.67 6.77
CA SER A 163 5.86 -11.03 6.77
C SER A 163 4.58 -11.07 5.95
N GLY A 164 4.46 -12.03 5.04
CA GLY A 164 3.26 -12.19 4.22
C GLY A 164 2.02 -12.53 5.07
N ILE A 165 0.89 -11.90 4.76
CA ILE A 165 -0.42 -12.14 5.40
C ILE A 165 -1.51 -12.54 4.41
N PHE A 166 -1.43 -12.07 3.16
CA PHE A 166 -2.26 -12.52 2.05
C PHE A 166 -1.37 -12.90 0.88
N ASP A 167 -1.79 -13.95 0.20
CA ASP A 167 -1.16 -14.52 -0.98
C ASP A 167 -2.09 -14.18 -2.16
N GLY A 168 -1.58 -13.75 -3.32
CA GLY A 168 -2.45 -13.34 -4.42
C GLY A 168 -3.40 -14.46 -4.85
N ASN A 169 -2.86 -15.64 -5.13
CA ASN A 169 -3.59 -16.81 -5.63
C ASN A 169 -3.96 -17.83 -4.53
N GLY A 170 -3.34 -17.72 -3.35
CA GLY A 170 -3.53 -18.59 -2.17
C GLY A 170 -2.91 -19.99 -2.31
N LEU A 171 -1.92 -20.16 -3.19
CA LEU A 171 -1.28 -21.43 -3.52
C LEU A 171 0.15 -21.52 -2.96
N PRO A 172 0.67 -22.73 -2.70
CA PRO A 172 2.06 -22.89 -2.29
C PRO A 172 3.03 -22.36 -3.35
N PRO A 173 4.16 -21.77 -2.93
CA PRO A 173 4.83 -21.98 -1.64
C PRO A 173 4.39 -21.08 -0.49
N PHE A 174 3.79 -19.93 -0.75
CA PHE A 174 3.27 -19.03 0.29
C PHE A 174 2.04 -19.66 0.97
N GLY A 175 0.99 -19.94 0.20
CA GLY A 175 -0.20 -20.67 0.65
C GLY A 175 -0.98 -19.98 1.78
N ALA A 176 -0.89 -18.65 1.86
CA ALA A 176 -1.74 -17.85 2.75
C ALA A 176 -3.14 -17.69 2.14
N PRO A 177 -4.09 -17.01 2.80
CA PRO A 177 -5.39 -16.74 2.19
C PRO A 177 -5.21 -15.97 0.87
N GLY A 178 -5.78 -16.53 -0.20
CA GLY A 178 -5.87 -15.93 -1.52
C GLY A 178 -6.68 -14.63 -1.52
N ILE A 179 -6.22 -13.60 -2.23
CA ILE A 179 -7.03 -12.43 -2.58
C ILE A 179 -7.60 -12.49 -4.01
N ASN A 180 -7.47 -13.64 -4.66
CA ASN A 180 -8.04 -13.99 -5.96
C ASN A 180 -7.33 -13.38 -7.17
N LEU A 181 -6.08 -12.96 -6.98
CA LEU A 181 -5.21 -12.49 -8.04
C LEU A 181 -4.40 -13.65 -8.66
N LEU A 182 -3.90 -13.44 -9.87
CA LEU A 182 -3.14 -14.41 -10.65
C LEU A 182 -1.64 -14.21 -10.42
N GLU A 183 -0.95 -15.31 -10.16
CA GLU A 183 0.49 -15.36 -9.90
C GLU A 183 1.09 -16.61 -10.54
N PRO A 184 2.41 -16.66 -10.80
CA PRO A 184 3.41 -15.62 -10.49
C PRO A 184 3.40 -14.45 -11.48
N ASN A 185 3.90 -13.31 -11.03
CA ASN A 185 4.24 -12.15 -11.86
C ASN A 185 5.77 -11.92 -11.87
N PRO A 186 6.56 -12.69 -12.64
CA PRO A 186 7.98 -12.38 -12.79
C PRO A 186 8.20 -11.04 -13.49
N PRO A 187 9.24 -10.26 -13.10
CA PRO A 187 9.62 -9.07 -13.83
C PRO A 187 9.74 -9.36 -15.32
N THR A 188 8.96 -8.64 -16.14
CA THR A 188 8.99 -8.80 -17.59
C THR A 188 9.55 -7.54 -18.26
N PRO A 189 10.89 -7.36 -18.28
CA PRO A 189 11.48 -6.28 -19.06
C PRO A 189 11.00 -6.39 -20.52
N LEU A 190 10.23 -5.39 -20.96
CA LEU A 190 9.66 -5.28 -22.30
C LEU A 190 8.40 -6.13 -22.61
N GLY A 191 7.61 -6.52 -21.61
CA GLY A 191 6.79 -7.74 -21.66
C GLY A 191 5.27 -7.68 -21.58
N LEU A 192 4.56 -6.59 -21.89
CA LEU A 192 3.08 -6.61 -21.88
C LEU A 192 2.42 -7.70 -22.75
N PRO A 193 1.30 -8.31 -22.29
CA PRO A 193 0.72 -8.19 -20.95
C PRO A 193 1.47 -9.05 -19.94
N ASP A 194 1.33 -8.71 -18.66
CA ASP A 194 1.97 -9.47 -17.60
C ASP A 194 1.38 -10.85 -17.39
N PRO A 195 2.21 -11.82 -17.00
CA PRO A 195 1.75 -13.18 -16.69
C PRO A 195 0.94 -13.26 -15.39
N GLY A 196 1.11 -12.33 -14.46
CA GLY A 196 0.39 -12.22 -13.19
C GLY A 196 -0.17 -10.82 -12.97
N ASP A 197 -0.88 -10.62 -11.86
CA ASP A 197 -1.45 -9.33 -11.46
C ASP A 197 -0.52 -8.57 -10.49
N THR A 198 -0.72 -7.27 -10.39
CA THR A 198 -0.12 -6.37 -9.40
C THR A 198 -1.23 -5.66 -8.62
N LEU A 199 -1.01 -5.47 -7.32
CA LEU A 199 -1.87 -4.66 -6.46
C LEU A 199 -1.49 -3.19 -6.59
N ASP A 200 -2.42 -2.37 -7.07
CA ASP A 200 -2.17 -0.96 -7.36
C ASP A 200 -2.76 -0.03 -6.28
N ALA A 201 -3.55 -0.56 -5.36
CA ALA A 201 -3.97 0.12 -4.14
C ALA A 201 -4.47 -0.88 -3.11
N LEU A 202 -4.42 -0.52 -1.83
CA LEU A 202 -4.83 -1.40 -0.74
C LEU A 202 -5.43 -0.60 0.41
N ASP A 203 -6.52 -1.10 0.96
CA ASP A 203 -7.05 -0.68 2.25
C ASP A 203 -7.56 -1.94 2.99
N MET A 204 -7.16 -2.10 4.25
CA MET A 204 -7.44 -3.27 5.08
C MET A 204 -8.68 -3.10 5.96
N ASP A 205 -9.38 -1.98 5.90
CA ASP A 205 -10.63 -1.74 6.60
C ASP A 205 -11.83 -2.39 5.90
N SER A 206 -12.92 -2.59 6.65
CA SER A 206 -14.07 -3.38 6.21
C SER A 206 -15.38 -2.63 6.15
N PRO A 207 -16.30 -3.08 5.27
CA PRO A 207 -16.24 -3.02 3.80
C PRO A 207 -16.31 -1.56 3.31
N PRO A 208 -16.15 -1.25 2.00
CA PRO A 208 -15.96 0.11 1.52
C PRO A 208 -16.92 1.10 2.15
N MET A 209 -16.34 2.11 2.78
CA MET A 209 -17.06 3.22 3.36
C MET A 209 -16.84 4.43 2.48
N HIS A 210 -17.84 5.31 2.42
CA HIS A 210 -17.59 6.67 2.00
C HIS A 210 -17.35 7.51 3.25
N PRO A 211 -16.46 8.51 3.21
CA PRO A 211 -15.66 8.96 2.07
C PRO A 211 -14.64 7.92 1.57
N VAL A 212 -14.23 8.01 0.31
CA VAL A 212 -13.09 7.27 -0.24
C VAL A 212 -12.04 8.27 -0.68
N PHE A 213 -10.83 8.13 -0.16
CA PHE A 213 -9.65 8.88 -0.57
C PHE A 213 -8.82 8.01 -1.50
N PHE A 214 -8.29 8.57 -2.58
CA PHE A 214 -7.51 7.82 -3.56
C PHE A 214 -6.65 8.76 -4.41
N SER A 215 -5.62 8.22 -5.06
CA SER A 215 -4.88 8.88 -6.14
C SER A 215 -5.22 8.20 -7.48
N LEU A 216 -4.79 8.84 -8.57
CA LEU A 216 -4.91 8.30 -9.92
C LEU A 216 -3.55 8.41 -10.57
N ASP A 217 -3.21 7.41 -11.38
CA ASP A 217 -2.01 7.37 -12.18
C ASP A 217 -1.82 8.62 -13.02
N TYR A 218 -0.61 9.16 -13.01
CA TYR A 218 -0.17 10.11 -14.01
C TYR A 218 0.79 9.48 -15.00
N HIS A 219 0.82 10.00 -16.24
CA HIS A 219 1.60 9.47 -17.36
C HIS A 219 3.14 9.62 -17.22
N ILE A 220 3.70 9.09 -16.13
CA ILE A 220 5.12 8.98 -15.82
C ILE A 220 5.64 7.69 -16.47
N PRO A 221 6.55 7.78 -17.44
CA PRO A 221 7.11 6.57 -18.02
C PRO A 221 7.90 5.78 -16.98
N ASP A 222 7.44 4.59 -16.60
CA ASP A 222 8.31 3.62 -15.92
C ASP A 222 9.33 3.09 -16.95
N LEU A 223 10.61 3.24 -16.61
CA LEU A 223 11.72 2.80 -17.45
C LEU A 223 12.00 1.29 -17.35
N LEU A 224 11.52 0.62 -16.31
CA LEU A 224 11.61 -0.83 -16.16
C LEU A 224 10.56 -1.54 -17.02
N GLU A 225 9.42 -0.89 -17.22
CA GLU A 225 8.35 -1.35 -18.09
C GLU A 225 8.40 -0.73 -19.50
N ILE A 226 7.52 -1.20 -20.39
CA ILE A 226 7.38 -0.63 -21.73
C ILE A 226 6.13 0.23 -21.85
N PRO A 227 6.20 1.38 -22.54
CA PRO A 227 5.03 2.18 -22.81
C PRO A 227 3.90 1.41 -23.56
N PRO A 228 2.63 1.59 -23.14
CA PRO A 228 2.22 2.31 -21.93
C PRO A 228 2.53 1.45 -20.70
N ALA A 229 3.33 1.97 -19.77
CA ALA A 229 3.50 1.40 -18.42
C ALA A 229 2.37 1.83 -17.49
N ASN A 230 1.57 2.80 -17.93
CA ASN A 230 0.52 3.39 -17.15
C ASN A 230 -0.50 4.07 -18.07
N THR A 231 -1.58 4.56 -17.49
CA THR A 231 -2.77 4.97 -18.21
C THR A 231 -2.96 6.48 -18.37
N GLY A 232 -2.26 7.29 -17.57
CA GLY A 232 -2.41 8.74 -17.48
C GLY A 232 -3.79 9.17 -16.99
N SER A 233 -4.36 8.41 -16.05
CA SER A 233 -5.73 8.54 -15.59
C SER A 233 -6.05 9.88 -14.94
N ALA A 234 -5.14 10.43 -14.12
CA ALA A 234 -5.29 11.75 -13.49
C ALA A 234 -5.57 12.85 -14.52
N GLY A 235 -4.68 12.99 -15.50
CA GLY A 235 -4.80 14.00 -16.55
C GLY A 235 -6.04 13.81 -17.43
N PHE A 236 -6.47 12.57 -17.66
CA PHE A 236 -7.71 12.27 -18.36
C PHE A 236 -8.96 12.73 -17.58
N GLN A 237 -8.97 12.55 -16.25
CA GLN A 237 -10.06 13.00 -15.38
C GLN A 237 -10.00 14.51 -15.08
N GLY A 238 -8.90 15.18 -15.43
CA GLY A 238 -8.69 16.62 -15.25
C GLY A 238 -8.10 16.98 -13.89
N PHE A 239 -7.39 16.04 -13.26
CA PHE A 239 -6.60 16.22 -12.05
C PHE A 239 -5.10 16.28 -12.36
N VAL A 240 -4.30 16.65 -11.37
CA VAL A 240 -2.84 16.69 -11.43
C VAL A 240 -2.28 15.37 -10.89
N GLY A 241 -1.14 14.92 -11.41
CA GLY A 241 -0.44 13.75 -10.85
C GLY A 241 -0.09 13.95 -9.37
N GLY A 242 -0.28 12.92 -8.56
CA GLY A 242 -0.06 13.01 -7.11
C GLY A 242 -1.10 13.81 -6.31
N ASP A 243 -2.19 14.29 -6.92
CA ASP A 243 -3.35 14.78 -6.17
C ASP A 243 -3.99 13.62 -5.39
N VAL A 244 -4.30 13.84 -4.11
CA VAL A 244 -5.24 12.98 -3.38
C VAL A 244 -6.65 13.48 -3.61
N LEU A 245 -7.49 12.61 -4.14
CA LEU A 245 -8.89 12.84 -4.45
C LEU A 245 -9.81 12.29 -3.37
N LEU A 246 -11.04 12.80 -3.35
CA LEU A 246 -12.09 12.38 -2.45
C LEU A 246 -13.39 12.15 -3.22
N THR A 247 -13.99 10.97 -3.03
CA THR A 247 -15.39 10.70 -3.39
C THR A 247 -16.25 10.67 -2.12
N PRO A 248 -16.96 11.78 -1.81
CA PRO A 248 -17.62 11.96 -0.51
C PRO A 248 -18.89 11.12 -0.32
N ALA A 249 -19.45 10.61 -1.42
CA ALA A 249 -20.65 9.76 -1.41
C ALA A 249 -20.71 8.91 -2.68
N PRO A 250 -21.43 7.76 -2.67
CA PRO A 250 -21.55 6.90 -3.85
C PRO A 250 -22.05 7.67 -5.08
N GLY A 251 -21.27 7.64 -6.16
CA GLY A 251 -21.60 8.23 -7.45
C GLY A 251 -21.52 9.76 -7.49
N ALA A 252 -21.06 10.40 -6.42
CA ALA A 252 -20.59 11.78 -6.50
C ALA A 252 -19.33 11.82 -7.39
N PRO A 253 -19.12 12.88 -8.18
CA PRO A 253 -17.84 13.05 -8.87
C PRO A 253 -16.73 13.25 -7.83
N PRO A 254 -15.52 12.75 -8.09
CA PRO A 254 -14.38 13.02 -7.21
C PRO A 254 -14.03 14.50 -7.21
N VAL A 255 -13.47 14.95 -6.10
CA VAL A 255 -12.96 16.31 -5.91
C VAL A 255 -11.54 16.23 -5.34
N PRO A 256 -10.67 17.23 -5.58
CA PRO A 256 -9.37 17.27 -4.92
C PRO A 256 -9.56 17.41 -3.41
N TYR A 257 -8.90 16.54 -2.65
CA TYR A 257 -8.80 16.60 -1.20
C TYR A 257 -7.49 17.29 -0.82
N ALA A 258 -6.34 16.64 -1.06
CA ALA A 258 -5.02 17.23 -0.87
C ALA A 258 -4.31 17.39 -2.22
N PRO A 259 -4.12 18.63 -2.72
CA PRO A 259 -3.38 18.85 -3.95
C PRO A 259 -1.92 18.39 -3.85
N ALA A 260 -1.32 17.91 -4.93
CA ALA A 260 0.08 17.49 -5.01
C ALA A 260 1.05 18.53 -4.41
N ALA A 261 0.81 19.81 -4.71
CA ALA A 261 1.55 20.94 -4.17
C ALA A 261 1.45 21.11 -2.63
N LEU A 262 0.40 20.62 -1.97
CA LEU A 262 0.37 20.63 -0.50
C LEU A 262 1.05 19.40 0.11
N LEU A 263 1.37 18.41 -0.71
CA LEU A 263 2.11 17.22 -0.30
C LEU A 263 3.63 17.40 -0.47
N GLY A 264 4.07 18.45 -1.15
CA GLY A 264 5.48 18.66 -1.51
C GLY A 264 5.87 17.99 -2.83
N LEU A 265 4.89 17.66 -3.65
CA LEU A 265 5.03 17.09 -4.98
C LEU A 265 4.90 18.19 -6.05
N ASP A 266 5.37 17.90 -7.27
CA ASP A 266 5.24 18.75 -8.46
C ASP A 266 5.92 20.14 -8.39
N PHE A 267 6.80 20.36 -7.42
CA PHE A 267 7.56 21.61 -7.29
C PHE A 267 8.93 21.59 -7.98
N ASN A 268 9.53 20.41 -8.14
CA ASN A 268 10.92 20.28 -8.58
C ASN A 268 11.00 19.93 -10.07
N GLY A 269 11.54 20.86 -10.88
CA GLY A 269 11.90 20.59 -12.29
C GLY A 269 11.19 21.47 -13.31
N GLY A 270 10.18 22.25 -12.91
CA GLY A 270 9.47 23.19 -13.79
C GLY A 270 8.60 22.51 -14.85
N THR A 271 8.41 21.19 -14.74
CA THR A 271 7.43 20.39 -15.46
C THR A 271 6.36 19.98 -14.45
N PRO A 272 5.12 20.46 -14.58
CA PRO A 272 3.99 19.92 -13.82
C PRO A 272 3.85 18.42 -14.07
N ASP A 273 3.23 17.72 -13.11
CA ASP A 273 2.86 16.32 -13.20
C ASP A 273 4.08 15.39 -13.42
N VAL A 274 5.00 15.38 -12.46
CA VAL A 274 6.20 14.52 -12.49
C VAL A 274 6.35 13.65 -11.25
N ASP A 275 5.36 13.67 -10.37
CA ASP A 275 5.24 12.80 -9.21
C ASP A 275 3.87 12.11 -9.22
N ASP A 276 3.81 10.92 -8.64
CA ASP A 276 2.59 10.14 -8.49
C ASP A 276 2.50 9.57 -7.08
N VAL A 277 1.29 9.35 -6.57
CA VAL A 277 1.07 8.76 -5.24
C VAL A 277 0.64 7.32 -5.42
N ASP A 278 1.49 6.39 -4.97
CA ASP A 278 1.30 4.93 -5.18
C ASP A 278 0.94 4.21 -3.86
N ALA A 279 0.87 4.97 -2.76
CA ALA A 279 0.46 4.43 -1.49
C ALA A 279 -0.08 5.57 -0.64
N LEU A 280 -1.15 5.32 0.13
CA LEU A 280 -1.88 6.39 0.80
C LEU A 280 -2.46 5.92 2.13
N VAL A 281 -2.25 6.73 3.18
CA VAL A 281 -2.99 6.62 4.44
C VAL A 281 -3.49 8.00 4.82
N VAL A 282 -4.79 8.13 5.10
CA VAL A 282 -5.43 9.40 5.43
C VAL A 282 -6.03 9.36 6.82
N TRP A 283 -5.89 10.46 7.55
CA TRP A 283 -6.73 10.79 8.70
C TRP A 283 -7.39 12.14 8.46
N ASP A 284 -8.71 12.14 8.29
CA ASP A 284 -9.57 13.32 8.09
C ASP A 284 -10.32 13.65 9.38
N ASP A 285 -10.28 14.92 9.82
CA ASP A 285 -10.82 15.37 11.11
C ASP A 285 -12.36 15.29 11.24
N GLY A 286 -13.01 14.82 10.17
CA GLY A 286 -14.42 14.55 10.03
C GLY A 286 -15.18 15.64 9.27
N ASP A 287 -14.51 16.70 8.81
CA ASP A 287 -15.14 17.76 8.03
C ASP A 287 -15.03 17.59 6.50
N LEU A 288 -14.25 16.60 6.02
CA LEU A 288 -14.02 16.28 4.61
C LEU A 288 -13.37 17.42 3.81
N LEU A 289 -12.66 18.32 4.50
CA LEU A 289 -11.91 19.42 3.91
C LEU A 289 -10.47 19.31 4.37
N TYR A 290 -9.55 19.28 3.41
CA TYR A 290 -8.14 19.14 3.75
C TYR A 290 -7.60 20.33 4.59
N ASN A 291 -7.35 20.04 5.85
CA ASN A 291 -6.66 20.84 6.84
C ASN A 291 -5.18 20.41 6.84
N PRO A 292 -4.27 21.18 6.20
CA PRO A 292 -2.97 20.68 5.77
C PRO A 292 -2.14 19.96 6.83
N THR A 293 -1.54 18.85 6.42
CA THR A 293 -0.55 18.11 7.20
C THR A 293 0.71 18.96 7.32
N VAL A 294 1.06 19.39 8.53
CA VAL A 294 2.24 20.25 8.76
C VAL A 294 3.47 19.48 9.27
N GLY A 295 3.39 18.14 9.29
CA GLY A 295 4.44 17.24 9.72
C GLY A 295 3.91 16.00 10.45
N PRO A 296 4.82 15.17 11.00
CA PRO A 296 4.47 13.99 11.77
C PRO A 296 3.49 14.30 12.92
N TYR A 297 2.44 13.50 13.06
CA TYR A 297 1.45 13.61 14.13
C TYR A 297 0.67 14.93 14.18
N SER A 298 0.60 15.65 13.05
CA SER A 298 -0.20 16.88 12.92
C SER A 298 -1.67 16.67 13.34
N TRP A 299 -2.20 15.47 13.13
CA TRP A 299 -3.48 15.01 13.66
C TRP A 299 -3.72 15.30 15.16
N GLU A 300 -2.69 15.19 16.01
CA GLU A 300 -2.82 15.47 17.44
C GLU A 300 -3.17 16.94 17.73
N ALA A 301 -2.91 17.83 16.78
CA ALA A 301 -3.27 19.25 16.83
C ALA A 301 -4.67 19.55 16.23
N GLY A 302 -5.38 18.53 15.74
CA GLY A 302 -6.69 18.67 15.10
C GLY A 302 -6.62 19.18 13.67
N THR A 303 -5.59 18.81 12.93
CA THR A 303 -5.51 18.92 11.47
C THR A 303 -5.63 17.54 10.85
N ASP A 304 -5.67 17.44 9.53
CA ASP A 304 -5.57 16.16 8.85
C ASP A 304 -4.12 15.68 8.83
N MET A 305 -3.96 14.39 8.63
CA MET A 305 -2.66 13.79 8.38
C MET A 305 -2.74 12.88 7.16
N VAL A 306 -1.83 13.09 6.22
CA VAL A 306 -1.67 12.26 5.02
C VAL A 306 -0.27 11.68 5.07
N LEU A 307 -0.18 10.35 4.95
CA LEU A 307 1.05 9.66 4.61
C LEU A 307 0.93 9.12 3.19
N TYR A 308 2.03 9.14 2.46
CA TYR A 308 2.04 8.66 1.10
C TYR A 308 3.38 8.04 0.73
N SER A 309 3.38 7.15 -0.26
CA SER A 309 4.59 6.80 -1.03
C SER A 309 4.44 7.35 -2.44
N VAL A 310 5.54 7.43 -3.18
CA VAL A 310 5.51 7.85 -4.58
C VAL A 310 6.06 6.76 -5.47
N ARG A 311 5.61 6.71 -6.72
CA ARG A 311 6.15 5.81 -7.73
C ARG A 311 7.64 5.94 -7.89
N ARG A 312 8.27 4.86 -8.36
CA ARG A 312 9.54 4.96 -9.08
C ARG A 312 9.48 6.02 -10.19
N ASP A 313 10.63 6.62 -10.48
CA ASP A 313 10.75 7.73 -11.42
C ASP A 313 10.05 9.05 -11.03
N SER A 314 9.42 9.14 -9.84
CA SER A 314 8.98 10.43 -9.29
C SER A 314 10.16 11.41 -9.16
N SER A 315 9.90 12.67 -9.47
CA SER A 315 10.92 13.74 -9.49
C SER A 315 11.56 14.01 -8.13
N ILE A 316 10.86 13.67 -7.03
CA ILE A 316 11.37 13.84 -5.68
C ILE A 316 12.34 12.74 -5.23
N ILE A 317 12.46 11.64 -5.99
CA ILE A 317 13.41 10.56 -5.68
C ILE A 317 14.85 11.09 -5.72
N GLY A 318 15.62 10.78 -4.69
CA GLY A 318 16.99 11.23 -4.49
C GLY A 318 17.14 12.62 -3.85
N LEU A 319 16.05 13.39 -3.68
CA LEU A 319 16.08 14.65 -2.93
C LEU A 319 16.29 14.38 -1.44
N VAL A 320 16.98 15.29 -0.75
CA VAL A 320 17.22 15.15 0.69
C VAL A 320 15.97 15.58 1.47
N ASP A 321 15.37 14.66 2.22
CA ASP A 321 14.20 14.93 3.05
C ASP A 321 14.52 15.90 4.20
N VAL A 322 13.49 16.60 4.66
CA VAL A 322 13.65 17.64 5.70
C VAL A 322 13.63 17.12 7.14
N LEU A 323 13.14 15.90 7.39
CA LEU A 323 13.01 15.36 8.76
C LEU A 323 14.25 14.57 9.19
N VAL A 324 14.74 13.66 8.34
CA VAL A 324 15.88 12.78 8.69
C VAL A 324 17.17 13.16 7.98
N GLY A 325 17.12 14.01 6.95
CA GLY A 325 18.26 14.43 6.15
C GLY A 325 18.82 13.31 5.28
N ALA A 326 17.97 12.37 4.85
CA ALA A 326 18.35 11.28 3.94
C ALA A 326 17.75 11.51 2.54
N PRO A 327 18.40 11.03 1.46
CA PRO A 327 17.79 11.02 0.13
C PRO A 327 16.49 10.21 0.16
N ILE A 328 15.41 10.69 -0.43
CA ILE A 328 14.13 9.96 -0.60
C ILE A 328 14.33 8.81 -1.60
N GLU A 329 13.73 7.66 -1.32
CA GLU A 329 13.72 6.46 -2.17
C GLU A 329 12.26 6.02 -2.41
N GLU A 330 12.05 5.20 -3.44
CA GLU A 330 10.76 4.83 -4.03
C GLU A 330 9.79 4.14 -3.04
N GLY A 331 10.31 3.41 -2.05
CA GLY A 331 9.49 2.76 -1.01
C GLY A 331 9.41 3.52 0.33
N ASP A 332 9.84 4.79 0.39
CA ASP A 332 9.75 5.58 1.62
C ASP A 332 8.32 6.07 1.86
N VAL A 333 7.81 5.90 3.09
CA VAL A 333 6.56 6.55 3.51
C VAL A 333 6.88 7.97 3.92
N LEU A 334 6.31 8.92 3.19
CA LEU A 334 6.50 10.35 3.31
C LEU A 334 5.35 11.00 4.06
N VAL A 335 5.64 12.17 4.63
CA VAL A 335 4.67 13.09 5.23
C VAL A 335 4.99 14.50 4.76
N PRO A 336 3.99 15.33 4.40
CA PRO A 336 4.23 16.74 4.10
C PRO A 336 4.72 17.46 5.35
N VAL A 337 5.76 18.28 5.20
CA VAL A 337 6.30 19.11 6.28
C VAL A 337 6.22 20.56 5.85
N PHE A 338 5.59 21.36 6.70
CA PHE A 338 5.49 22.78 6.46
C PHE A 338 6.83 23.46 6.83
N ASP A 339 7.51 24.07 5.85
CA ASP A 339 8.80 24.73 6.12
C ASP A 339 8.62 25.99 6.98
N VAL A 340 9.43 26.07 8.04
CA VAL A 340 9.48 27.21 8.96
C VAL A 340 10.91 27.74 9.02
N VAL A 341 11.26 28.57 8.05
CA VAL A 341 12.55 29.28 8.06
C VAL A 341 12.55 30.38 9.11
N ASP A 342 13.53 30.34 10.03
CA ASP A 342 13.74 31.32 11.11
C ASP A 342 12.55 31.52 12.06
N GLY A 343 11.70 30.49 12.23
CA GLY A 343 10.53 30.56 13.12
C GLY A 343 9.39 31.41 12.55
N ILE A 344 9.48 31.78 11.27
CA ILE A 344 8.42 32.46 10.53
C ILE A 344 7.90 31.46 9.50
N PRO A 345 6.60 31.13 9.51
CA PRO A 345 5.96 30.46 8.39
C PRO A 345 6.31 31.22 7.11
N MET A 346 7.08 30.60 6.20
CA MET A 346 7.43 31.22 4.92
C MET A 346 6.19 31.21 4.03
N PHE A 347 5.34 32.21 4.21
CA PHE A 347 4.35 32.61 3.22
C PHE A 347 4.97 33.74 2.40
N ASP A 348 5.97 33.44 1.57
CA ASP A 348 6.65 34.48 0.79
C ASP A 348 5.78 35.03 -0.37
N GLY A 349 4.60 34.43 -0.58
CA GLY A 349 3.65 34.82 -1.61
C GLY A 349 3.89 34.12 -2.96
N VAL A 350 4.97 33.34 -3.07
CA VAL A 350 4.96 32.01 -3.69
C VAL A 350 4.33 31.07 -2.64
N GLU A 351 3.63 30.03 -3.07
CA GLU A 351 2.94 29.09 -2.18
C GLU A 351 3.88 28.63 -1.05
N GLY A 352 3.36 28.44 0.17
CA GLY A 352 4.20 27.95 1.27
C GLY A 352 4.73 26.58 0.87
N ASP A 353 6.04 26.46 0.67
CA ASP A 353 6.66 25.23 0.20
C ASP A 353 6.46 24.16 1.28
N PHE A 354 5.66 23.14 0.94
CA PHE A 354 5.65 21.89 1.68
C PHE A 354 6.80 21.06 1.16
N ASP A 355 7.63 20.55 2.05
CA ASP A 355 8.71 19.63 1.69
C ASP A 355 8.33 18.21 2.12
N PRO A 356 8.58 17.19 1.28
CA PRO A 356 8.41 15.80 1.68
C PRO A 356 9.43 15.44 2.78
N GLY A 357 8.94 14.84 3.86
CA GLY A 357 9.74 14.30 4.95
C GLY A 357 9.55 12.80 5.13
N ILE A 358 10.62 12.05 5.37
CA ILE A 358 10.53 10.59 5.57
C ILE A 358 9.90 10.31 6.93
N PHE A 359 8.67 9.81 6.92
CA PHE A 359 7.98 9.32 8.11
C PHE A 359 8.42 7.90 8.46
N ALA A 360 8.52 7.01 7.48
CA ALA A 360 9.11 5.69 7.64
C ALA A 360 9.94 5.30 6.41
N SER A 361 11.23 5.08 6.62
CA SER A 361 12.12 4.64 5.53
C SER A 361 11.75 3.25 4.99
N ALA A 362 11.92 3.03 3.70
CA ALA A 362 11.72 1.75 3.01
C ALA A 362 12.49 0.60 3.68
N GLU A 363 13.72 0.84 4.15
CA GLU A 363 14.50 -0.22 4.83
C GLU A 363 13.87 -0.63 6.16
N SER A 364 13.17 0.31 6.82
CA SER A 364 12.41 0.05 8.04
C SER A 364 11.12 -0.73 7.77
N LEU A 365 10.64 -0.75 6.52
CA LEU A 365 9.59 -1.64 6.02
C LEU A 365 10.12 -3.01 5.55
N GLY A 366 11.44 -3.15 5.41
CA GLY A 366 12.07 -4.39 4.95
C GLY A 366 12.32 -4.43 3.44
N LEU A 367 12.18 -3.29 2.77
CA LEU A 367 12.40 -3.09 1.34
C LEU A 367 13.86 -2.79 1.01
N ALA A 368 14.32 -3.24 -0.16
CA ALA A 368 15.65 -2.96 -0.66
C ALA A 368 15.71 -1.55 -1.25
N THR A 369 16.83 -0.86 -1.03
CA THR A 369 17.02 0.52 -1.52
C THR A 369 18.41 0.71 -2.08
N VAL A 370 18.59 1.75 -2.89
CA VAL A 370 19.90 2.20 -3.37
C VAL A 370 20.70 2.75 -2.20
N ARG A 371 20.06 3.55 -1.34
CA ARG A 371 20.62 4.08 -0.09
C ARG A 371 21.24 3.03 0.83
N SER A 372 20.63 1.84 0.93
CA SER A 372 21.16 0.74 1.77
C SER A 372 22.13 -0.19 1.04
N GLY A 373 22.28 -0.03 -0.27
CA GLY A 373 23.13 -0.86 -1.12
C GLY A 373 22.58 -2.28 -1.34
N THR A 374 21.27 -2.47 -1.20
CA THR A 374 20.59 -3.74 -1.48
C THR A 374 19.76 -3.72 -2.76
N ALA A 375 19.55 -2.54 -3.35
CA ALA A 375 18.99 -2.36 -4.69
C ALA A 375 19.74 -3.16 -5.77
N VAL A 376 19.05 -3.42 -6.88
CA VAL A 376 19.53 -4.31 -7.93
C VAL A 376 19.45 -3.65 -9.30
N GLY A 377 20.38 -4.00 -10.17
CA GLY A 377 20.37 -3.56 -11.57
C GLY A 377 19.52 -4.46 -12.45
N TRP A 378 18.74 -3.82 -13.31
CA TRP A 378 17.79 -4.43 -14.24
C TRP A 378 18.22 -4.28 -15.71
N GLY A 379 19.41 -3.73 -15.96
CA GLY A 379 19.88 -3.39 -17.30
C GLY A 379 19.37 -2.03 -17.79
N VAL A 380 18.71 -1.26 -16.92
CA VAL A 380 18.08 0.04 -17.22
C VAL A 380 18.67 1.08 -16.28
N ILE A 381 19.17 2.19 -16.84
CA ILE A 381 19.77 3.25 -16.01
C ILE A 381 18.64 3.99 -15.29
N ASN A 382 18.67 3.94 -13.96
CA ASN A 382 17.84 4.78 -13.12
C ASN A 382 18.30 6.25 -13.25
N PRO A 383 17.43 7.17 -13.66
CA PRO A 383 17.77 8.57 -13.90
C PRO A 383 18.09 9.34 -12.62
N ALA A 384 17.47 8.98 -11.50
CA ALA A 384 17.71 9.60 -10.19
C ALA A 384 19.13 9.31 -9.68
N TYR A 385 19.61 8.07 -9.85
CA TYR A 385 20.93 7.66 -9.36
C TYR A 385 22.04 7.70 -10.42
N GLY A 386 21.68 7.77 -11.71
CA GLY A 386 22.63 7.69 -12.83
C GLY A 386 23.34 6.34 -12.94
N LEU A 387 22.73 5.29 -12.37
CA LEU A 387 23.25 3.92 -12.28
C LEU A 387 22.15 2.94 -12.66
N ASP A 388 22.53 1.75 -13.10
CA ASP A 388 21.60 0.63 -13.29
C ASP A 388 21.37 -0.07 -11.95
N VAL A 389 20.68 0.61 -11.04
CA VAL A 389 20.21 0.08 -9.75
C VAL A 389 18.88 0.74 -9.40
N TRP A 390 17.92 -0.07 -8.97
CA TRP A 390 16.57 0.34 -8.58
C TRP A 390 16.25 -0.22 -7.19
N GLY A 391 15.63 0.61 -6.35
CA GLY A 391 15.05 0.18 -5.09
C GLY A 391 13.72 -0.55 -5.32
N ASP A 392 13.19 -1.14 -4.25
CA ASP A 392 11.80 -1.58 -4.23
C ASP A 392 10.92 -0.34 -3.98
N ASP A 393 9.83 -0.24 -4.73
CA ASP A 393 8.72 0.69 -4.53
C ASP A 393 7.58 0.04 -3.75
N LEU A 394 6.64 0.89 -3.36
CA LEU A 394 5.37 0.51 -2.75
C LEU A 394 4.27 0.79 -3.75
N ASP A 395 3.52 -0.24 -4.12
CA ASP A 395 2.32 -0.09 -4.97
C ASP A 395 1.05 -0.03 -4.12
N ALA A 396 1.17 -0.34 -2.83
CA ALA A 396 0.06 -0.21 -1.90
C ALA A 396 0.53 -0.13 -0.45
N LEU A 397 -0.19 0.64 0.38
CA LEU A 397 0.10 0.80 1.80
C LEU A 397 -1.19 1.08 2.57
N ASP A 398 -1.31 0.48 3.75
CA ASP A 398 -2.36 0.78 4.71
C ASP A 398 -1.87 0.68 6.17
N GLU A 399 -2.52 1.37 7.12
CA GLU A 399 -2.24 1.26 8.56
C GLU A 399 -3.22 0.31 9.27
N LEU A 400 -2.69 -0.79 9.82
CA LEU A 400 -3.53 -1.76 10.51
C LEU A 400 -4.01 -1.28 11.90
N PRO A 401 -5.28 -1.55 12.27
CA PRO A 401 -5.82 -1.15 13.57
C PRO A 401 -5.19 -1.90 14.74
N GLY A 402 -4.14 -1.32 15.32
CA GLY A 402 -3.49 -1.79 16.55
C GLY A 402 -2.53 -2.97 16.33
N PRO A 403 -2.07 -3.64 17.41
CA PRO A 403 -1.00 -4.62 17.33
C PRO A 403 -1.45 -5.95 16.72
N VAL A 404 -1.70 -5.95 15.41
CA VAL A 404 -2.15 -7.12 14.64
C VAL A 404 -1.14 -8.27 14.71
N TRP A 405 0.15 -7.97 14.94
CA TRP A 405 1.16 -9.01 15.18
C TRP A 405 0.86 -9.96 16.33
N MET A 406 0.07 -9.57 17.34
CA MET A 406 -0.32 -10.51 18.41
C MET A 406 -1.31 -11.58 17.92
N ILE A 407 -2.05 -11.32 16.84
CA ILE A 407 -3.00 -12.27 16.26
C ILE A 407 -2.24 -13.29 15.40
N PHE A 408 -1.21 -12.85 14.67
CA PHE A 408 -0.45 -13.70 13.76
C PHE A 408 0.69 -14.47 14.43
N SER A 409 1.32 -13.94 15.49
CA SER A 409 2.43 -14.62 16.18
C SER A 409 2.04 -15.95 16.83
N ASP A 410 0.81 -16.05 17.32
CA ASP A 410 0.34 -17.24 18.05
C ASP A 410 -0.18 -18.34 17.11
N GLY A 411 -0.54 -17.98 15.87
CA GLY A 411 -1.08 -18.89 14.86
C GLY A 411 -0.01 -19.58 14.02
N PHE A 412 1.00 -18.81 13.56
CA PHE A 412 2.00 -19.30 12.61
C PHE A 412 2.90 -20.40 13.19
N GLU A 413 3.20 -20.36 14.50
CA GLU A 413 3.94 -21.45 15.16
C GLU A 413 3.14 -22.76 15.28
N SER A 414 1.81 -22.71 15.16
CA SER A 414 0.92 -23.84 15.42
C SER A 414 0.42 -24.58 14.17
N GLY A 415 0.59 -24.00 12.97
CA GLY A 415 0.12 -24.59 11.70
C GLY A 415 -1.41 -24.72 11.58
N ASP A 416 -2.17 -23.97 12.39
CA ASP A 416 -3.63 -24.01 12.39
C ASP A 416 -4.22 -22.93 11.47
N THR A 417 -4.50 -23.31 10.22
CA THR A 417 -5.13 -22.43 9.21
C THR A 417 -6.65 -22.25 9.41
N SER A 418 -7.26 -22.89 10.42
CA SER A 418 -8.71 -22.79 10.66
C SER A 418 -9.17 -21.38 11.10
N ALA A 419 -8.23 -20.53 11.51
CA ALA A 419 -8.45 -19.12 11.86
C ALA A 419 -8.96 -18.27 10.70
N TRP A 420 -8.81 -18.73 9.46
CA TRP A 420 -9.25 -18.05 8.24
C TRP A 420 -10.59 -18.54 7.69
N SER A 421 -11.28 -19.44 8.42
CA SER A 421 -12.61 -19.89 8.00
C SER A 421 -13.64 -18.77 8.20
N ASN A 422 -13.81 -17.97 7.15
CA ASN A 422 -14.85 -16.96 6.99
C ASN A 422 -16.23 -17.57 7.27
N THR A 423 -16.69 -17.42 8.51
CA THR A 423 -18.13 -17.43 8.80
C THR A 423 -18.59 -15.99 8.70
N VAL A 424 -18.86 -15.57 7.46
CA VAL A 424 -19.76 -14.44 7.20
C VAL A 424 -21.15 -14.84 7.72
N PRO A 425 -21.89 -13.98 8.44
CA PRO A 425 -23.28 -14.23 8.83
C PRO A 425 -24.22 -14.56 7.67
#